data_AF-A0A8T4NBL7-F1
#
_entry.id   AF-A0A8T4NBL7-F1
#
_cell.length_a   1.000
_cell.length_b   1.000
_cell.length_c   1.000
_cell.angle_alpha   90.00
_cell.angle_beta   90.00
_cell.angle_gamma   90.00
#
_symmetry.space_group_name_H-M   'P 1'
#
loop_
_entity.id
_entity.type
_entity.pdbx_description
1 polymer ?
#
loop_
_entity_poly.entity_id
_entity_poly.type
_entity_poly.pdbx_seq_one_letter_code
_entity_poly.pdbx_strand_id
1 'polypeptide(L)'
;MEKRGEVVSDSAIELIIAVAVVAVLIIFAVSFYGLYDEADKISEGYLKVIEEGVGIADKGGVGEVIMFDRGDKDMKFYLVYFGSVASFGDVEGEEYFKNKKIGDNVICVCYWDGEDEQNYCRECLDLSMSARSIVGSVHSIDASDLSSGTWEIVEGGRVEIWKDGGGYVFSTK
;
A
#
# COMPACT_ATOMS: atom_id res chain seq x y z
N MET A 1 0.93 60.44 -31.52
CA MET A 1 0.90 59.71 -30.24
C MET A 1 0.96 58.22 -30.57
N GLU A 2 2.17 57.72 -30.76
CA GLU A 2 2.42 56.33 -31.15
C GLU A 2 2.77 55.54 -29.89
N LYS A 3 1.97 54.50 -29.60
CA LYS A 3 2.18 53.59 -28.48
C LYS A 3 3.46 52.81 -28.76
N ARG A 4 4.50 52.99 -27.93
CA ARG A 4 5.71 52.15 -27.95
C ARG A 4 5.30 50.73 -27.55
N GLY A 5 5.14 49.87 -28.57
CA GLY A 5 5.23 48.43 -28.41
C GLY A 5 6.70 48.10 -28.19
N GLU A 6 7.07 47.85 -26.94
CA GLU A 6 8.36 47.28 -26.61
C GLU A 6 8.39 45.86 -27.19
N VAL A 7 9.23 45.65 -28.19
CA VAL A 7 9.42 44.34 -28.81
C VAL A 7 10.12 43.48 -27.76
N VAL A 8 9.33 42.65 -27.07
CA VAL A 8 9.83 41.63 -26.16
C VAL A 8 10.80 40.76 -26.96
N SER A 9 12.08 40.77 -26.58
CA SER A 9 13.11 40.03 -27.30
C SER A 9 12.85 38.53 -27.24
N ASP A 10 13.23 37.78 -28.27
CA ASP A 10 13.02 36.31 -28.32
C ASP A 10 13.60 35.59 -27.10
N SER A 11 14.68 36.12 -26.54
CA SER A 11 15.29 35.65 -25.27
C SER A 11 14.42 35.86 -24.03
N ALA A 12 13.57 36.89 -24.01
CA ALA A 12 12.59 37.07 -22.94
C ALA A 12 11.39 36.12 -23.12
N ILE A 13 11.02 35.80 -24.36
CA ILE A 13 9.97 34.81 -24.67
C ILE A 13 10.42 33.40 -24.27
N GLU A 14 11.65 33.00 -24.60
CA GLU A 14 12.22 31.71 -24.17
C GLU A 14 12.26 31.56 -22.65
N LEU A 15 12.64 32.62 -21.92
CA LEU A 15 12.66 32.61 -20.47
C LEU A 15 11.25 32.43 -19.88
N ILE A 16 10.25 33.13 -20.42
CA ILE A 16 8.86 33.00 -19.99
C ILE A 16 8.34 31.58 -20.23
N ILE A 17 8.65 30.99 -21.39
CA ILE A 17 8.24 29.61 -21.72
C ILE A 17 8.93 28.62 -20.76
N ALA A 18 10.24 28.75 -20.51
CA ALA A 18 10.96 27.88 -19.59
C ALA A 18 10.39 27.94 -18.17
N VAL A 19 10.08 29.15 -17.67
CA VAL A 19 9.44 29.33 -16.36
C VAL A 19 8.04 28.72 -16.32
N ALA A 20 7.25 28.86 -17.39
CA ALA A 20 5.93 28.26 -17.49
C ALA A 20 5.99 26.73 -17.47
N VAL A 21 6.94 26.12 -18.20
CA VAL A 21 7.13 24.66 -18.21
C VAL A 21 7.52 24.15 -16.82
N VAL A 22 8.47 24.82 -16.15
CA VAL A 22 8.87 24.45 -14.78
C VAL A 22 7.71 24.61 -13.80
N ALA A 23 6.92 25.69 -13.90
CA ALA A 23 5.76 25.89 -13.05
C ALA A 23 4.69 24.81 -13.26
N VAL A 24 4.43 24.41 -14.52
CA VAL A 24 3.51 23.30 -14.82
C VAL A 24 4.03 21.98 -14.25
N LEU A 25 5.32 21.67 -14.38
CA LEU A 25 5.91 20.48 -13.79
C LEU A 25 5.81 20.48 -12.26
N ILE A 26 5.98 21.63 -11.61
CA ILE A 26 5.82 21.77 -10.16
C ILE A 26 4.36 21.59 -9.76
N ILE A 27 3.41 22.17 -10.49
CA ILE A 27 1.98 22.00 -10.22
C ILE A 27 1.58 20.54 -10.37
N PHE A 28 2.00 19.89 -11.46
CA PHE A 28 1.80 18.45 -11.65
C PHE A 28 2.41 17.67 -10.47
N ALA A 29 3.67 17.89 -10.14
CA ALA A 29 4.31 17.22 -9.01
C ALA A 29 3.49 17.39 -7.72
N VAL A 30 3.11 18.63 -7.35
CA VAL A 30 2.35 18.91 -6.12
C VAL A 30 0.97 18.26 -6.12
N SER A 31 0.25 18.26 -7.26
CA SER A 31 -1.05 17.61 -7.39
C SER A 31 -0.98 16.10 -7.20
N PHE A 32 0.06 15.45 -7.73
CA PHE A 32 0.26 14.01 -7.53
C PHE A 32 0.77 13.70 -6.11
N TYR A 33 1.65 14.53 -5.52
CA TYR A 33 2.17 14.32 -4.16
C TYR A 33 1.09 14.32 -3.07
N GLY A 34 0.00 15.09 -3.22
CA GLY A 34 -1.03 15.21 -2.20
C GLY A 34 -1.84 13.94 -1.94
N LEU A 35 -2.09 13.13 -2.98
CA LEU A 35 -2.84 11.87 -2.87
C LEU A 35 -1.96 10.73 -2.34
N TYR A 36 -0.72 10.61 -2.83
CA TYR A 36 0.23 9.62 -2.30
C TYR A 36 0.56 9.86 -0.82
N ASP A 37 0.65 11.12 -0.37
CA ASP A 37 0.91 11.45 1.03
C ASP A 37 -0.26 11.07 1.96
N GLU A 38 -1.51 11.06 1.48
CA GLU A 38 -2.65 10.58 2.26
C GLU A 38 -2.65 9.04 2.37
N ALA A 39 -2.48 8.34 1.25
CA ALA A 39 -2.43 6.88 1.23
C ALA A 39 -1.29 6.32 2.09
N ASP A 40 -0.10 6.92 1.98
CA ASP A 40 1.08 6.52 2.77
C ASP A 40 0.83 6.75 4.27
N LYS A 41 0.23 7.88 4.67
CA LYS A 41 -0.12 8.16 6.09
C LYS A 41 -1.16 7.19 6.66
N ILE A 42 -2.16 6.82 5.86
CA ILE A 42 -3.18 5.85 6.28
C ILE A 42 -2.54 4.46 6.43
N SER A 43 -1.68 4.08 5.48
CA SER A 43 -0.92 2.82 5.52
C SER A 43 -0.05 2.73 6.77
N GLU A 44 0.70 3.80 7.10
CA GLU A 44 1.47 3.89 8.34
C GLU A 44 0.58 3.74 9.58
N GLY A 45 -0.61 4.36 9.56
CA GLY A 45 -1.58 4.28 10.65
C GLY A 45 -2.06 2.84 10.87
N TYR A 46 -2.44 2.15 9.80
CA TYR A 46 -2.83 0.73 9.86
C TYR A 46 -1.67 -0.15 10.33
N LEU A 47 -0.45 0.08 9.84
CA LEU A 47 0.71 -0.72 10.23
C LEU A 47 0.99 -0.60 11.74
N LYS A 48 0.86 0.59 12.34
CA LYS A 48 1.00 0.78 13.79
C LYS A 48 -0.02 -0.05 14.59
N VAL A 49 -1.28 -0.06 14.15
CA VAL A 49 -2.33 -0.85 14.81
C VAL A 49 -2.06 -2.35 14.66
N ILE A 50 -1.53 -2.78 13.51
CA ILE A 50 -1.09 -4.17 13.29
C ILE A 50 0.08 -4.52 14.21
N GLU A 51 1.08 -3.66 14.32
CA GLU A 51 2.23 -3.85 15.22
C GLU A 51 1.77 -3.99 16.69
N GLU A 52 0.82 -3.15 17.13
CA GLU A 52 0.20 -3.28 18.46
C GLU A 52 -0.54 -4.61 18.64
N GLY A 53 -1.31 -5.03 17.64
CA GLY A 53 -2.02 -6.31 17.63
C GLY A 53 -1.08 -7.52 17.71
N VAL A 54 0.01 -7.50 16.95
CA VAL A 54 1.10 -8.49 17.02
C VAL A 54 1.74 -8.48 18.41
N GLY A 55 2.01 -7.29 18.97
CA GLY A 55 2.56 -7.16 20.32
C GLY A 55 1.65 -7.69 21.43
N ILE A 56 0.33 -7.66 21.24
CA ILE A 56 -0.65 -8.31 22.13
C ILE A 56 -0.58 -9.83 21.98
N ALA A 57 -0.57 -10.32 20.74
CA ALA A 57 -0.41 -11.74 20.44
C ALA A 57 0.89 -12.29 21.04
N ASP A 58 1.97 -11.52 20.99
CA ASP A 58 3.27 -11.90 21.55
C ASP A 58 3.25 -12.15 23.04
N LYS A 59 2.42 -11.39 23.78
CA LYS A 59 2.18 -11.54 25.22
C LYS A 59 1.20 -12.67 25.55
N GLY A 60 0.74 -13.42 24.55
CA GLY A 60 -0.22 -14.53 24.70
C GLY A 60 -1.69 -14.09 24.69
N GLY A 61 -1.98 -12.84 24.29
CA GLY A 61 -3.33 -12.34 24.12
C GLY A 61 -3.89 -12.54 22.71
N VAL A 62 -5.07 -11.96 22.48
CA VAL A 62 -5.68 -11.81 21.15
C VAL A 62 -5.69 -10.32 20.83
N GLY A 63 -4.94 -9.92 19.80
CA GLY A 63 -4.97 -8.58 19.23
C GLY A 63 -6.15 -8.42 18.28
N GLU A 64 -6.65 -7.20 18.12
CA GLU A 64 -7.70 -6.88 17.16
C GLU A 64 -7.30 -5.67 16.33
N VAL A 65 -7.48 -5.77 15.02
CA VAL A 65 -7.20 -4.70 14.05
C VAL A 65 -8.45 -4.50 13.19
N ILE A 66 -8.76 -3.26 12.84
CA ILE A 66 -9.82 -2.94 11.88
C ILE A 66 -9.22 -2.04 10.81
N MET A 67 -9.23 -2.52 9.57
CA MET A 67 -8.96 -1.69 8.40
C MET A 67 -10.31 -1.21 7.86
N PHE A 68 -10.55 0.09 7.90
CA PHE A 68 -11.84 0.65 7.52
C PHE A 68 -11.96 0.72 6.00
N ASP A 69 -13.02 0.12 5.47
CA ASP A 69 -13.50 0.42 4.12
C ASP A 69 -14.05 1.85 4.13
N ARG A 70 -13.41 2.74 3.38
CA ARG A 70 -13.81 4.15 3.27
C ARG A 70 -14.93 4.36 2.25
N GLY A 71 -15.37 3.30 1.56
CA GLY A 71 -16.33 3.36 0.46
C GLY A 71 -15.79 4.11 -0.75
N ASP A 72 -14.49 4.39 -0.76
CA ASP A 72 -13.82 5.09 -1.84
C ASP A 72 -13.50 4.08 -2.94
N LYS A 73 -13.92 4.38 -4.17
CA LYS A 73 -13.68 3.45 -5.29
C LYS A 73 -12.24 3.53 -5.78
N ASP A 74 -11.57 4.61 -5.44
CA ASP A 74 -10.30 4.99 -6.04
C ASP A 74 -9.12 4.54 -5.16
N MET A 75 -9.34 4.19 -3.89
CA MET A 75 -8.29 3.75 -2.97
C MET A 75 -8.74 2.58 -2.09
N LYS A 76 -8.11 1.42 -2.24
CA LYS A 76 -8.36 0.22 -1.42
C LYS A 76 -7.11 -0.23 -0.70
N PHE A 77 -7.23 -0.56 0.58
CA PHE A 77 -6.13 -1.09 1.38
C PHE A 77 -6.21 -2.61 1.56
N TYR A 78 -5.03 -3.22 1.63
CA TYR A 78 -4.84 -4.65 1.77
C TYR A 78 -3.77 -4.92 2.83
N LEU A 79 -4.03 -5.87 3.72
CA LEU A 79 -3.02 -6.45 4.58
C LEU A 79 -2.42 -7.66 3.88
N VAL A 80 -1.14 -7.61 3.55
CA VAL A 80 -0.49 -8.58 2.68
C VAL A 80 0.68 -9.23 3.40
N TYR A 81 0.67 -10.56 3.53
CA TYR A 81 1.78 -11.33 4.04
C TYR A 81 2.54 -12.01 2.91
N PHE A 82 3.82 -11.65 2.79
CA PHE A 82 4.72 -12.10 1.73
C PHE A 82 5.53 -13.34 2.10
N GLY A 83 5.54 -13.79 3.35
CA GLY A 83 6.42 -14.89 3.75
C GLY A 83 7.88 -14.56 3.38
N SER A 84 8.49 -15.37 2.53
CA SER A 84 9.86 -15.19 2.01
C SER A 84 9.93 -14.72 0.56
N VAL A 85 8.81 -14.42 -0.11
CA VAL A 85 8.81 -13.97 -1.51
C VAL A 85 8.86 -12.44 -1.63
N ALA A 86 9.47 -11.95 -2.71
CA ALA A 86 9.57 -10.51 -2.98
C ALA A 86 8.31 -9.93 -3.66
N SER A 87 7.55 -10.77 -4.38
CA SER A 87 6.31 -10.42 -5.06
C SER A 87 5.40 -11.64 -5.15
N PHE A 88 4.10 -11.41 -5.26
CA PHE A 88 3.13 -12.42 -5.70
C PHE A 88 1.92 -11.76 -6.38
N GLY A 89 1.17 -12.52 -7.19
CA GLY A 89 0.12 -12.03 -8.07
C GLY A 89 -0.94 -13.10 -8.39
N ASP A 90 -1.93 -12.74 -9.21
CA ASP A 90 -3.04 -13.63 -9.60
C ASP A 90 -2.60 -14.68 -10.64
N VAL A 91 -3.45 -15.70 -10.84
CA VAL A 91 -3.31 -16.87 -11.72
C VAL A 91 -2.98 -16.49 -13.18
N GLU A 92 -3.32 -15.28 -13.62
CA GLU A 92 -2.99 -14.78 -14.96
C GLU A 92 -1.54 -14.25 -15.09
N GLY A 93 -0.77 -14.26 -14.00
CA GLY A 93 0.67 -13.96 -14.00
C GLY A 93 1.02 -12.47 -13.85
N GLU A 94 0.03 -11.63 -13.53
CA GLU A 94 0.26 -10.21 -13.24
C GLU A 94 0.69 -10.01 -11.78
N GLU A 95 1.88 -9.45 -11.58
CA GLU A 95 2.42 -9.16 -10.24
C GLU A 95 1.61 -8.03 -9.56
N TYR A 96 0.66 -8.41 -8.71
CA TYR A 96 -0.20 -7.44 -8.03
C TYR A 96 0.55 -6.75 -6.88
N PHE A 97 1.25 -7.49 -6.01
CA PHE A 97 1.90 -6.94 -4.82
C PHE A 97 3.42 -7.11 -4.85
N LYS A 98 4.16 -6.04 -4.53
CA LYS A 98 5.63 -6.03 -4.49
C LYS A 98 6.15 -5.53 -3.16
N ASN A 99 6.84 -6.40 -2.44
CA ASN A 99 7.50 -6.06 -1.20
C ASN A 99 8.86 -5.42 -1.49
N LYS A 100 9.08 -4.19 -1.00
CA LYS A 100 10.37 -3.50 -1.10
C LYS A 100 11.35 -3.86 0.01
N LYS A 101 10.89 -4.58 1.03
CA LYS A 101 11.65 -4.99 2.20
C LYS A 101 12.20 -6.40 2.02
N ILE A 102 13.48 -6.58 2.33
CA ILE A 102 14.13 -7.90 2.31
C ILE A 102 13.99 -8.50 3.71
N GLY A 103 13.32 -9.65 3.84
CA GLY A 103 13.15 -10.34 5.11
C GLY A 103 12.40 -11.66 4.96
N ASP A 104 12.51 -12.51 5.98
CA ASP A 104 11.71 -13.72 6.13
C ASP A 104 10.51 -13.37 7.02
N ASN A 105 9.28 -13.64 6.54
CA ASN A 105 8.01 -13.32 7.20
C ASN A 105 7.65 -11.83 7.23
N VAL A 106 7.61 -11.20 6.05
CA VAL A 106 7.22 -9.80 5.94
C VAL A 106 5.70 -9.68 5.78
N ILE A 107 5.10 -8.77 6.56
CA ILE A 107 3.72 -8.33 6.38
C ILE A 107 3.70 -6.85 6.04
N CYS A 108 2.88 -6.43 5.09
CA CYS A 108 2.77 -5.05 4.64
C CYS A 108 1.33 -4.59 4.60
N VAL A 109 1.14 -3.29 4.76
CA VAL A 109 -0.10 -2.62 4.32
C VAL A 109 0.16 -2.11 2.92
N CYS A 110 -0.58 -2.65 1.97
CA CYS A 110 -0.55 -2.26 0.57
C CYS A 110 -1.81 -1.46 0.23
N TYR A 111 -1.72 -0.57 -0.74
CA TYR A 111 -2.90 0.07 -1.31
C TYR A 111 -2.89 -0.01 -2.83
N TRP A 112 -4.09 -0.14 -3.40
CA TRP A 112 -4.35 0.05 -4.81
C TRP A 112 -4.89 1.46 -5.01
N ASP A 113 -4.21 2.22 -5.87
CA ASP A 113 -4.67 3.52 -6.36
C ASP A 113 -5.22 3.28 -7.77
N GLY A 114 -6.54 3.41 -7.95
CA GLY A 114 -7.30 2.89 -9.08
C GLY A 114 -6.90 3.41 -10.47
N GLU A 115 -5.97 4.36 -10.53
CA GLU A 115 -5.47 4.96 -11.77
C GLU A 115 -4.24 4.24 -12.38
N ASP A 116 -3.35 3.69 -11.55
CA ASP A 116 -2.03 3.21 -12.01
C ASP A 116 -1.92 1.68 -12.15
N GLU A 117 -3.01 0.95 -11.89
CA GLU A 117 -3.08 -0.53 -11.84
C GLU A 117 -1.98 -1.20 -10.99
N GLN A 118 -1.25 -0.42 -10.19
CA GLN A 118 -0.13 -0.86 -9.37
C GLN A 118 -0.50 -0.79 -7.89
N ASN A 119 -0.14 -1.84 -7.14
CA ASN A 119 -0.24 -1.80 -5.69
C ASN A 119 1.06 -1.31 -5.08
N TYR A 120 0.93 -0.41 -4.11
CA TYR A 120 2.04 0.15 -3.37
C TYR A 120 2.11 -0.48 -1.99
N CYS A 121 3.14 -1.30 -1.74
CA CYS A 121 3.43 -1.89 -0.43
C CYS A 121 4.69 -1.23 0.16
N ARG A 122 4.53 -0.01 0.70
CA ARG A 122 5.65 0.75 1.26
C ARG A 122 5.90 0.42 2.72
N GLU A 123 4.83 0.31 3.48
CA GLU A 123 4.87 0.15 4.93
C GLU A 123 4.79 -1.33 5.31
N CYS A 124 5.89 -1.86 5.85
CA CYS A 124 6.05 -3.29 6.12
C CYS A 124 6.69 -3.57 7.50
N LEU A 125 6.15 -4.57 8.19
CA LEU A 125 6.60 -5.10 9.47
C LEU A 125 7.26 -6.47 9.27
N ASP A 126 8.39 -6.70 9.95
CA ASP A 126 8.97 -8.04 10.04
C ASP A 126 8.29 -8.79 11.18
N LEU A 127 7.69 -9.94 10.89
CA LEU A 127 7.14 -10.81 11.90
C LEU A 127 8.24 -11.73 12.44
N SER A 128 8.22 -11.96 13.76
CA SER A 128 9.20 -12.84 14.40
C SER A 128 9.01 -14.33 14.02
N MET A 129 7.84 -14.67 13.47
CA MET A 129 7.38 -16.03 13.17
C MET A 129 6.50 -16.00 11.91
N SER A 130 6.30 -17.17 11.28
CA SER A 130 5.41 -17.27 10.12
C SER A 130 3.97 -16.92 10.46
N ALA A 131 3.23 -16.39 9.49
CA ALA A 131 1.83 -16.05 9.67
C ALA A 131 0.93 -16.83 8.72
N ARG A 132 -0.22 -17.26 9.22
CA ARG A 132 -1.30 -17.86 8.41
C ARG A 132 -2.57 -17.06 8.55
N SER A 133 -3.39 -17.05 7.51
CA SER A 133 -4.70 -16.42 7.52
C SER A 133 -5.84 -17.44 7.61
N ILE A 134 -6.91 -17.10 8.33
CA ILE A 134 -8.20 -17.77 8.32
C ILE A 134 -9.22 -16.74 7.80
N VAL A 135 -9.53 -16.81 6.51
CA VAL A 135 -10.39 -15.81 5.85
C VAL A 135 -11.82 -16.34 5.73
N GLY A 136 -12.82 -15.56 6.17
CA GLY A 136 -14.25 -15.87 6.00
C GLY A 136 -14.79 -15.65 4.57
N SER A 137 -14.10 -14.83 3.77
CA SER A 137 -14.45 -14.53 2.38
C SER A 137 -13.19 -14.22 1.57
N VAL A 138 -12.84 -15.14 0.67
CA VAL A 138 -11.66 -15.08 -0.19
C VAL A 138 -12.08 -14.41 -1.50
N HIS A 139 -11.38 -13.36 -1.94
CA HIS A 139 -11.19 -13.18 -3.38
C HIS A 139 -10.14 -14.21 -3.79
N SER A 140 -10.59 -15.14 -4.63
CA SER A 140 -9.94 -16.39 -4.98
C SER A 140 -8.57 -16.18 -5.58
N ILE A 141 -7.52 -16.33 -4.78
CA ILE A 141 -6.27 -16.90 -5.29
C ILE A 141 -6.42 -18.41 -5.17
N ASP A 142 -6.36 -19.10 -6.30
CA ASP A 142 -6.57 -20.53 -6.37
C ASP A 142 -5.56 -21.25 -5.46
N ALA A 143 -6.06 -22.23 -4.70
CA ALA A 143 -5.33 -22.89 -3.61
C ALA A 143 -4.05 -23.64 -4.05
N SER A 144 -3.74 -23.67 -5.35
CA SER A 144 -2.52 -24.25 -5.92
C SER A 144 -1.25 -23.40 -5.75
N ASP A 145 -1.37 -22.08 -5.52
CA ASP A 145 -0.21 -21.19 -5.30
C ASP A 145 0.14 -20.96 -3.83
N LEU A 146 -0.63 -21.54 -2.90
CA LEU A 146 -0.39 -21.48 -1.44
C LEU A 146 0.88 -22.21 -0.96
N SER A 147 1.71 -22.74 -1.86
CA SER A 147 2.96 -23.42 -1.50
C SER A 147 3.99 -22.51 -0.83
N SER A 148 3.84 -21.17 -0.97
CA SER A 148 4.70 -20.14 -0.36
C SER A 148 4.20 -19.64 1.01
N GLY A 149 2.96 -19.96 1.40
CA GLY A 149 2.34 -19.43 2.63
C GLY A 149 1.94 -17.95 2.60
N THR A 150 1.92 -17.32 1.43
CA THR A 150 1.47 -15.92 1.24
C THR A 150 -0.04 -15.78 1.32
N TRP A 151 -0.52 -14.62 1.73
CA TRP A 151 -1.95 -14.30 1.78
C TRP A 151 -2.21 -12.80 1.85
N GLU A 152 -3.45 -12.41 1.57
CA GLU A 152 -3.93 -11.04 1.70
C GLU A 152 -5.30 -10.98 2.39
N ILE A 153 -5.59 -9.84 3.02
CA ILE A 153 -6.87 -9.49 3.61
C ILE A 153 -7.25 -8.09 3.12
N VAL A 154 -8.40 -7.97 2.47
CA VAL A 154 -8.95 -6.68 2.04
C VAL A 154 -9.50 -5.92 3.25
N GLU A 155 -9.47 -4.59 3.20
CA GLU A 155 -10.17 -3.73 4.16
C GLU A 155 -11.67 -4.03 4.31
N GLY A 156 -12.30 -3.47 5.34
CA GLY A 156 -13.73 -3.60 5.62
C GLY A 156 -14.08 -4.65 6.68
N GLY A 157 -13.08 -5.34 7.23
CA GLY A 157 -13.26 -6.39 8.24
C GLY A 157 -12.47 -6.16 9.52
N ARG A 158 -12.91 -6.81 10.61
CA ARG A 158 -12.11 -6.99 11.82
C ARG A 158 -11.17 -8.17 11.61
N VAL A 159 -9.90 -7.98 11.94
CA VAL A 159 -8.87 -9.01 11.95
C VAL A 159 -8.48 -9.30 13.40
N GLU A 160 -8.71 -10.52 13.85
CA GLU A 160 -8.17 -11.03 15.11
C GLU A 160 -6.78 -11.62 14.88
N ILE A 161 -5.84 -11.35 15.79
CA ILE A 161 -4.44 -11.79 15.72
C ILE A 161 -4.08 -12.55 16.99
N TRP A 162 -3.61 -13.79 16.86
CA TRP A 162 -3.12 -14.57 18.01
C TRP A 162 -1.99 -15.52 17.59
N LYS A 163 -1.35 -16.18 18.55
CA LYS A 163 -0.34 -17.22 18.27
C LYS A 163 -0.93 -18.62 18.41
N ASP A 164 -0.64 -19.48 17.44
CA ASP A 164 -1.02 -20.89 17.44
C ASP A 164 0.05 -21.72 16.72
N GLY A 165 0.37 -22.90 17.25
CA GLY A 165 1.22 -23.88 16.56
C GLY A 165 2.60 -23.39 16.10
N GLY A 166 3.19 -22.37 16.74
CA GLY A 166 4.48 -21.82 16.33
C GLY A 166 4.42 -20.77 15.22
N GLY A 167 3.25 -20.15 14.99
CA GLY A 167 3.10 -18.98 14.11
C GLY A 167 2.05 -18.00 14.60
N TYR A 168 1.92 -16.88 13.88
CA TYR A 168 0.79 -15.96 14.02
C TYR A 168 -0.39 -16.45 13.20
N VAL A 169 -1.60 -16.19 13.69
CA VAL A 169 -2.86 -16.43 13.01
C VAL A 169 -3.58 -15.10 12.89
N PHE A 170 -3.95 -14.74 11.66
CA PHE A 170 -4.78 -13.59 11.33
C PHE A 170 -6.14 -14.12 10.89
N SER A 171 -7.23 -13.70 11.51
CA SER A 171 -8.57 -14.21 11.18
C SER A 171 -9.56 -13.10 10.93
N THR A 172 -10.26 -13.19 9.81
CA THR A 172 -11.46 -12.40 9.55
C THR A 172 -12.70 -13.24 9.87
N LYS A 173 -13.56 -12.75 10.75
CA LYS A 173 -14.85 -13.36 11.08
C LYS A 173 -15.96 -12.78 10.23
#